data_AF-A0A944STF6-F1
#
_entry.id   AF-A0A944STF6-F1
#
_cell.length_a   1.000
_cell.length_b   1.000
_cell.length_c   1.000
_cell.angle_alpha   90.00
_cell.angle_beta   90.00
_cell.angle_gamma   90.00
#
_symmetry.space_group_name_H-M   'P 1'
#
loop_
_entity.id
_entity.type
_entity.pdbx_description
1 polymer ?
#
loop_
_entity_poly.entity_id
_entity_poly.type
_entity_poly.pdbx_seq_one_letter_code
_entity_poly.pdbx_strand_id
1 'polypeptide(L)' 'MSLFEGLEDPMSRPLADRMRPKDLDGYIGQKHLLAEGKPLRQSITNG' A
#
# COMPACT_ATOMS: atom_id res chain seq x y z
N MET A 1 4.90 5.12 26.46
CA MET A 1 4.98 5.81 25.16
C MET A 1 4.53 4.83 24.10
N SER A 2 3.45 5.16 23.42
CA SER A 2 2.89 4.32 22.35
C SER A 2 3.68 4.53 21.06
N LEU A 3 3.91 3.46 20.29
CA LEU A 3 4.55 3.54 18.97
C LEU A 3 3.79 4.41 17.96
N PHE A 4 2.53 4.76 18.26
CA PHE A 4 1.61 5.44 17.34
C PHE A 4 1.14 6.81 17.81
N GLU A 5 1.78 7.37 18.82
CA GLU A 5 1.37 8.62 19.50
C GLU A 5 1.52 9.88 18.60
N GLY A 6 2.17 9.77 17.43
CA GLY A 6 2.41 10.87 16.49
C GLY A 6 1.91 10.62 15.06
N LEU A 7 0.84 9.86 14.84
CA LEU A 7 0.34 9.59 13.48
C LEU A 7 -0.58 10.67 12.89
N GLU A 8 -0.99 11.65 13.69
CA GLU A 8 -1.91 12.71 13.28
C GLU A 8 -1.22 13.80 12.44
N ASP A 9 0.06 14.08 12.70
CA ASP A 9 0.86 14.98 11.86
C ASP A 9 1.51 14.19 10.69
N PRO A 10 1.25 14.56 9.42
CA PRO A 10 1.90 13.94 8.27
C PRO A 10 3.44 13.95 8.32
N MET A 11 4.04 14.94 9.00
CA MET A 11 5.49 15.09 9.12
C MET A 11 6.12 14.17 10.17
N SER A 12 5.34 13.72 11.16
CA SER A 12 5.79 12.76 12.16
C SER A 12 5.59 11.30 11.72
N ARG A 13 4.98 11.05 10.56
CA ARG A 13 4.84 9.70 10.01
C ARG A 13 6.18 9.14 9.50
N PRO A 14 6.51 7.88 9.83
CA PRO A 14 7.69 7.21 9.29
C PRO A 14 7.71 7.22 7.76
N LEU A 15 8.91 7.20 7.16
CA LEU A 15 9.07 7.19 5.70
C LEU A 15 8.31 6.03 5.05
N ALA A 16 8.35 4.84 5.66
CA ALA A 16 7.66 3.66 5.15
C ALA A 16 6.14 3.87 5.03
N ASP A 17 5.52 4.55 5.99
CA ASP A 17 4.09 4.85 5.95
C ASP A 17 3.77 5.86 4.84
N ARG A 18 4.62 6.89 4.70
CA ARG A 18 4.49 7.90 3.63
C ARG A 18 4.72 7.31 2.22
N MET A 19 5.52 6.26 2.10
CA MET A 19 5.83 5.58 0.83
C MET A 19 4.83 4.48 0.48
N ARG A 20 3.82 4.22 1.33
CA ARG A 20 2.82 3.20 1.05
C ARG A 20 2.09 3.52 -0.27
N PRO A 21 2.00 2.58 -1.22
CA PRO A 21 1.23 2.77 -2.44
C PRO A 21 -0.24 3.04 -2.14
N LYS A 22 -0.86 3.95 -2.90
CA LYS A 22 -2.29 4.28 -2.79
C LYS A 22 -3.18 3.33 -3.59
N ASP A 23 -2.59 2.63 -4.55
CA ASP A 23 -3.24 1.69 -5.45
C ASP A 23 -2.29 0.54 -5.78
N LEU A 24 -2.81 -0.45 -6.52
CA LEU A 24 -2.07 -1.63 -6.93
C LEU A 24 -1.03 -1.33 -8.03
N ASP A 25 -1.17 -0.23 -8.78
CA ASP A 25 -0.24 0.13 -9.84
C ASP A 25 1.05 0.73 -9.28
N GLY A 26 0.97 1.39 -8.11
CA GLY A 26 2.13 1.83 -7.33
C GLY A 26 2.84 0.71 -6.57
N TYR A 27 2.34 -0.53 -6.61
CA TYR A 27 2.94 -1.65 -5.89
C TYR A 27 4.13 -2.25 -6.67
N ILE A 28 5.31 -2.26 -6.06
CA ILE A 28 6.57 -2.66 -6.73
C ILE A 28 6.86 -4.16 -6.50
N GLY A 29 7.28 -4.86 -7.56
CA GLY A 29 7.83 -6.23 -7.51
C GLY A 29 6.84 -7.36 -7.78
N GLN A 30 5.56 -7.17 -7.49
CA GLN A 30 4.55 -8.25 -7.55
C GLN A 30 3.80 -8.38 -8.88
N LYS A 31 4.45 -8.07 -10.01
CA LYS A 31 3.81 -8.13 -11.33
C LYS A 31 3.25 -9.51 -11.69
N HIS A 32 3.91 -10.59 -11.27
CA HIS A 32 3.45 -11.95 -11.58
C HIS A 32 2.11 -12.30 -10.92
N LEU A 33 1.74 -11.61 -9.83
CA LEU A 33 0.49 -11.77 -9.09
C LEU A 33 -0.52 -10.64 -9.34
N LEU A 34 -0.05 -9.40 -9.49
CA LEU A 34 -0.86 -8.18 -9.50
C LEU A 34 -0.90 -7.47 -10.86
N ALA A 35 -0.35 -8.07 -11.94
CA ALA A 35 -0.59 -7.55 -13.28
C ALA A 35 -2.08 -7.59 -13.65
N GLU A 36 -2.49 -6.74 -14.57
CA GLU A 36 -3.84 -6.78 -15.13
C GLU A 36 -4.21 -8.18 -15.63
N GLY A 37 -5.47 -8.55 -15.41
CA GLY A 37 -5.98 -9.88 -15.77
C GLY A 37 -5.54 -11.02 -14.85
N LYS A 38 -4.65 -10.80 -13.87
CA LYS A 38 -4.29 -11.83 -12.90
C LYS A 38 -5.46 -12.11 -11.95
N PRO A 39 -5.71 -13.38 -11.58
CA PRO A 39 -6.83 -13.74 -10.70
C PRO A 39 -6.82 -12.97 -9.39
N LEU A 40 -5.65 -12.81 -8.76
CA LEU A 40 -5.54 -12.08 -7.49
C LEU A 40 -5.90 -10.60 -7.64
N ARG A 41 -5.46 -9.92 -8.72
CA ARG A 41 -5.84 -8.53 -8.98
C ARG A 41 -7.35 -8.41 -9.21
N GLN A 42 -7.95 -9.30 -9.98
CA GLN A 42 -9.39 -9.30 -10.22
C GLN A 42 -10.18 -9.49 -8.93
N SER A 43 -9.78 -10.41 -8.05
CA SER A 43 -10.43 -10.60 -6.75
C SER A 43 -10.35 -9.37 -5.84
N ILE A 44 -9.23 -8.64 -5.85
CA ILE A 44 -9.08 -7.40 -5.07
C ILE A 44 -9.94 -6.27 -5.66
N THR A 45 -10.00 -6.14 -7.00
CA THR A 45 -10.74 -5.07 -7.66
C THR A 45 -12.27 -5.28 -7.65
N ASN A 46 -12.72 -6.54 -7.69
CA ASN A 46 -14.16 -6.89 -7.74
C ASN A 46 -14.76 -7.23 -6.37
N GLY A 47 -13.93 -7.25 -5.32
CA GLY A 47 -14.34 -7.56 -3.94
C GLY A 47 -14.94 -6.39 -3.20
#